data_AF-A0A6G0M6K0-F1
#
_entry.id   AF-A0A6G0M6K0-F1
#
_cell.length_a   1.000
_cell.length_b   1.000
_cell.length_c   1.000
_cell.angle_alpha   90.00
_cell.angle_beta   90.00
_cell.angle_gamma   90.00
#
_symmetry.space_group_name_H-M   'P 1'
#
loop_
_entity.id
_entity.type
_entity.pdbx_description
1 polymer ?
#
loop_
_entity_poly.entity_id
_entity_poly.type
_entity_poly.pdbx_seq_one_letter_code
_entity_poly.pdbx_strand_id
1 'polypeptide(L)'
;MDESFELLGSFYALYPGSTALLDHQRRPPLYYALKQRWGLEKLSWLVDKSLDVVLEKDSDGLALVAHAIVNKCPEELVIRLAVAAAARCIVAVDELLDGQHFESARRFCHRALVDFFPGVPKFP
;
A
#
# COMPACT_ATOMS: atom_id res chain seq x y z
N MET A 1 -16.93 13.78 4.35
CA MET A 1 -15.89 13.52 5.38
C MET A 1 -16.15 14.39 6.59
N ASP A 2 -15.74 13.97 7.79
CA ASP A 2 -15.93 14.71 9.05
C ASP A 2 -14.74 15.64 9.36
N GLU A 3 -14.94 16.58 10.30
CA GLU A 3 -13.96 17.62 10.69
C GLU A 3 -12.59 17.03 11.08
N SER A 4 -12.58 15.85 11.73
CA SER A 4 -11.34 15.16 12.11
C SER A 4 -10.50 14.74 10.90
N PHE A 5 -11.15 14.43 9.77
CA PHE A 5 -10.48 14.00 8.55
C PHE A 5 -10.07 15.17 7.67
N GLU A 6 -10.81 16.29 7.73
CA GLU A 6 -10.34 17.57 7.17
C GLU A 6 -9.08 18.06 7.87
N LEU A 7 -9.02 17.91 9.20
CA LEU A 7 -7.83 18.21 10.00
C LEU A 7 -6.67 17.27 9.64
N LEU A 8 -6.92 15.97 9.48
CA LEU A 8 -5.90 15.02 9.02
C LEU A 8 -5.40 15.37 7.60
N GLY A 9 -6.30 15.77 6.70
CA GLY A 9 -5.94 16.24 5.36
C GLY A 9 -5.08 17.49 5.39
N SER A 10 -5.41 18.45 6.25
CA SER A 10 -4.61 19.66 6.48
C SER A 10 -3.24 19.32 7.05
N PHE A 11 -3.17 18.37 7.98
CA PHE A 11 -1.91 17.88 8.53
C PHE A 11 -1.02 17.24 7.46
N TYR A 12 -1.56 16.38 6.59
CA TYR A 12 -0.80 15.80 5.48
C TYR A 12 -0.39 16.82 4.42
N ALA A 13 -1.17 17.89 4.22
CA ALA A 13 -0.76 18.98 3.34
C ALA A 13 0.44 19.76 3.91
N LEU A 14 0.48 19.97 5.22
CA LEU A 14 1.60 20.64 5.91
C LEU A 14 2.83 19.73 6.04
N TYR A 15 2.62 18.41 6.16
CA TYR A 15 3.66 17.42 6.38
C TYR A 15 3.52 16.26 5.37
N PRO A 16 3.84 16.46 4.08
CA PRO A 16 3.60 15.46 3.04
C PRO A 16 4.32 14.13 3.26
N GLY A 17 5.50 14.14 3.91
CA GLY A 17 6.22 12.91 4.25
C GLY A 17 5.64 12.12 5.42
N SER A 18 4.64 12.65 6.13
CA SER A 18 4.08 12.00 7.32
C SER A 18 3.31 10.71 7.02
N THR A 19 2.77 10.57 5.80
CA THR A 19 2.10 9.34 5.33
C THR A 19 3.08 8.20 5.06
N ALA A 20 4.36 8.54 4.86
CA ALA A 20 5.43 7.59 4.64
C ALA A 20 6.23 7.24 5.92
N LEU A 21 5.88 7.83 7.07
CA LEU A 21 6.54 7.51 8.34
C LEU A 21 6.28 6.05 8.70
N LEU A 22 7.34 5.37 9.12
CA LEU A 22 7.26 3.99 9.56
C LEU A 22 7.49 3.93 11.07
N ASP A 23 6.68 3.15 11.77
CA ASP A 23 6.95 2.86 13.17
C ASP A 23 8.14 1.87 13.34
N HIS A 24 8.46 1.54 14.59
CA HIS A 24 9.46 0.53 14.94
C HIS A 24 9.27 -0.87 14.32
N GLN A 25 8.05 -1.22 13.90
CA GLN A 25 7.71 -2.47 13.22
C GLN A 25 7.61 -2.28 11.69
N ARG A 26 8.09 -1.14 11.17
CA ARG A 26 8.00 -0.74 9.76
C ARG A 26 6.57 -0.60 9.23
N ARG A 27 5.63 -0.20 10.09
CA ARG A 27 4.22 -0.04 9.71
C ARG A 27 3.88 1.43 9.46
N PRO A 28 3.28 1.77 8.31
CA PRO A 28 2.86 3.14 8.01
C PRO A 28 1.52 3.50 8.68
N PRO A 29 1.13 4.78 8.75
CA PRO A 29 -0.17 5.20 9.28
C PRO A 29 -1.37 4.44 8.69
N LEU A 30 -1.32 4.12 7.40
CA LEU A 30 -2.35 3.34 6.70
C LEU A 30 -2.59 1.95 7.32
N TYR A 31 -1.56 1.30 7.88
CA TYR A 31 -1.73 0.04 8.61
C TYR A 31 -2.72 0.17 9.77
N TYR A 32 -2.61 1.27 10.54
CA TYR A 32 -3.45 1.49 11.71
C TYR A 32 -4.90 1.80 11.31
N ALA A 33 -5.12 2.50 10.21
CA ALA A 33 -6.46 2.73 9.67
C ALA A 33 -7.12 1.41 9.22
N LEU A 34 -6.37 0.51 8.59
CA LEU A 34 -6.84 -0.85 8.24
C LEU A 34 -7.21 -1.64 9.49
N LYS A 35 -6.32 -1.66 10.50
CA LYS A 35 -6.54 -2.37 11.77
C LYS A 35 -7.76 -1.85 12.53
N GLN A 36 -7.98 -0.54 12.51
CA GLN A 36 -9.14 0.12 13.12
C GLN A 36 -10.41 0.04 12.25
N ARG A 37 -10.35 -0.58 11.07
CA ARG A 37 -11.48 -0.77 10.15
C ARG A 37 -12.22 0.54 9.83
N TRP A 38 -11.44 1.55 9.45
CA TRP A 38 -12.03 2.80 8.98
C TRP A 38 -13.00 2.55 7.80
N GLY A 39 -13.94 3.46 7.58
CA GLY A 39 -14.86 3.35 6.45
C GLY A 39 -14.14 3.33 5.11
N LEU A 40 -14.70 2.64 4.11
CA LEU A 40 -14.11 2.45 2.79
C LEU A 40 -13.68 3.77 2.12
N GLU A 41 -14.50 4.83 2.23
CA GLU A 41 -14.19 6.16 1.70
C GLU A 41 -12.91 6.75 2.35
N LYS A 42 -12.81 6.65 3.68
CA LYS A 42 -11.65 7.14 4.44
C LYS A 42 -10.40 6.34 4.14
N LEU A 43 -10.52 5.02 4.02
CA LEU A 43 -9.40 4.15 3.65
C LEU A 43 -8.94 4.40 2.23
N SER A 44 -9.88 4.55 1.29
CA SER A 44 -9.62 4.92 -0.09
C SER A 44 -8.80 6.20 -0.20
N TRP A 45 -9.22 7.26 0.50
CA TRP A 45 -8.48 8.51 0.55
C TRP A 45 -7.07 8.32 1.12
N LEU A 46 -6.91 7.51 2.17
CA LEU A 46 -5.60 7.32 2.81
C LEU A 46 -4.64 6.49 1.95
N VAL A 47 -5.16 5.54 1.16
CA VAL A 47 -4.38 4.80 0.16
C VAL A 47 -3.76 5.76 -0.86
N ASP A 48 -4.57 6.69 -1.39
CA ASP A 48 -4.10 7.68 -2.36
C ASP A 48 -2.99 8.59 -1.79
N LYS A 49 -2.98 8.80 -0.47
CA LYS A 49 -1.96 9.58 0.25
C LYS A 49 -0.72 8.78 0.65
N SER A 50 -0.77 7.45 0.56
CA SER A 50 0.26 6.55 1.10
C SER A 50 0.88 5.65 0.02
N LEU A 51 0.82 6.07 -1.26
CA LEU A 51 1.32 5.28 -2.39
C LEU A 51 2.82 4.96 -2.26
N ASP A 52 3.60 5.82 -1.63
CA ASP A 52 5.05 5.62 -1.48
C ASP A 52 5.40 4.44 -0.56
N VAL A 53 4.49 4.07 0.34
CA VAL A 53 4.69 2.99 1.31
C VAL A 53 3.83 1.76 1.05
N VAL A 54 3.10 1.70 -0.07
CA VAL A 54 2.23 0.56 -0.37
C VAL A 54 3.01 -0.75 -0.62
N LEU A 55 4.28 -0.63 -1.03
CA LEU A 55 5.21 -1.74 -1.23
C LEU A 55 6.05 -2.05 0.02
N GLU A 56 5.92 -1.26 1.09
CA GLU A 56 6.63 -1.52 2.33
C GLU A 56 6.12 -2.80 2.98
N LYS A 57 7.06 -3.56 3.52
CA LYS A 57 6.79 -4.76 4.31
C LYS A 57 7.17 -4.46 5.75
N ASP A 58 6.31 -4.89 6.66
CA ASP A 58 6.59 -4.76 8.08
C ASP A 58 7.72 -5.71 8.51
N SER A 59 8.09 -5.67 9.79
CA SER A 59 9.14 -6.53 10.35
C SER A 59 8.84 -8.04 10.23
N ASP A 60 7.57 -8.41 10.05
CA ASP A 60 7.14 -9.80 9.83
C ASP A 60 7.18 -10.20 8.34
N GLY A 61 7.58 -9.26 7.47
CA GLY A 61 7.63 -9.46 6.02
C GLY A 61 6.27 -9.34 5.34
N LEU A 62 5.26 -8.81 6.02
CA LEU A 62 3.90 -8.67 5.49
C LEU A 62 3.68 -7.28 4.89
N ALA A 63 3.14 -7.24 3.67
CA ALA A 63 2.71 -6.01 3.02
C ALA A 63 1.32 -5.57 3.50
N LEU A 64 0.95 -4.31 3.21
CA LEU A 64 -0.37 -3.75 3.55
C LEU A 64 -1.53 -4.55 2.96
N VAL A 65 -1.39 -5.08 1.74
CA VAL A 65 -2.41 -5.93 1.09
C VAL A 65 -2.67 -7.19 1.91
N ALA A 66 -1.61 -7.84 2.41
CA ALA A 66 -1.73 -9.03 3.26
C ALA A 66 -2.46 -8.71 4.56
N HIS A 67 -2.16 -7.56 5.19
CA HIS A 67 -2.88 -7.11 6.39
C HIS A 67 -4.37 -6.82 6.12
N ALA A 68 -4.72 -6.25 4.97
CA ALA A 68 -6.12 -6.03 4.61
C ALA A 68 -6.89 -7.36 4.46
N ILE A 69 -6.25 -8.37 3.85
CA ILE A 69 -6.81 -9.73 3.71
C ILE A 69 -6.99 -10.38 5.09
N VAL A 70 -5.95 -10.40 5.93
CA VAL A 70 -5.98 -11.00 7.27
C VAL A 70 -7.04 -10.34 8.15
N ASN A 71 -7.20 -9.01 8.05
CA ASN A 71 -8.20 -8.27 8.81
C ASN A 71 -9.63 -8.39 8.26
N LYS A 72 -9.84 -9.13 7.18
CA LYS A 72 -11.13 -9.31 6.49
C LYS A 72 -11.74 -7.97 6.06
N CYS A 73 -10.90 -7.08 5.53
CA CYS A 73 -11.36 -5.84 4.92
C CYS A 73 -12.26 -6.12 3.71
N PRO A 74 -13.14 -5.18 3.33
CA PRO A 74 -13.95 -5.31 2.11
C PRO A 74 -13.08 -5.58 0.88
N GLU A 75 -13.55 -6.44 -0.02
CA GLU A 75 -12.82 -6.82 -1.24
C GLU A 75 -12.41 -5.61 -2.06
N GLU A 76 -13.28 -4.62 -2.19
CA GLU A 76 -13.02 -3.36 -2.89
C GLU A 76 -11.75 -2.66 -2.36
N LEU A 77 -11.53 -2.67 -1.05
CA LEU A 77 -10.33 -2.10 -0.45
C LEU A 77 -9.09 -2.94 -0.73
N VAL A 78 -9.21 -4.27 -0.65
CA VAL A 78 -8.10 -5.19 -0.96
C VAL A 78 -7.66 -4.99 -2.41
N ILE A 79 -8.61 -4.90 -3.34
CA ILE A 79 -8.38 -4.64 -4.76
C ILE A 79 -7.72 -3.27 -4.94
N ARG A 80 -8.20 -2.22 -4.25
CA ARG A 80 -7.60 -0.88 -4.36
C ARG A 80 -6.15 -0.84 -3.88
N LEU A 81 -5.82 -1.51 -2.78
CA LEU A 81 -4.45 -1.67 -2.30
C LEU A 81 -3.60 -2.46 -3.30
N ALA A 82 -4.14 -3.54 -3.86
CA ALA A 82 -3.45 -4.34 -4.88
C ALA A 82 -3.17 -3.54 -6.15
N VAL A 83 -4.13 -2.72 -6.61
CA VAL A 83 -3.94 -1.81 -7.77
C VAL A 83 -2.87 -0.77 -7.47
N ALA A 84 -2.88 -0.15 -6.28
CA ALA A 84 -1.84 0.78 -5.86
C ALA A 84 -0.45 0.11 -5.82
N ALA A 85 -0.35 -1.11 -5.28
CA ALA A 85 0.88 -1.90 -5.29
C ALA A 85 1.33 -2.25 -6.71
N ALA A 86 0.43 -2.67 -7.59
CA ALA A 86 0.74 -2.96 -8.99
C ALA A 86 1.30 -1.73 -9.72
N ALA A 87 0.66 -0.56 -9.55
CA ALA A 87 1.13 0.69 -10.15
C ALA A 87 2.57 1.03 -9.72
N ARG A 88 2.89 0.87 -8.42
CA ARG A 88 4.26 1.11 -7.92
C ARG A 88 5.25 0.03 -8.37
N CYS A 89 4.81 -1.21 -8.51
CA CYS A 89 5.64 -2.28 -9.07
C CYS A 89 5.98 -2.01 -10.53
N ILE A 90 5.04 -1.51 -11.33
CA ILE A 90 5.28 -1.13 -12.74
C ILE A 90 6.37 -0.06 -12.81
N VAL A 91 6.26 1.02 -12.03
CA VAL A 91 7.28 2.07 -11.98
C VAL A 91 8.67 1.50 -11.62
N ALA A 92 8.75 0.66 -10.59
CA ALA A 92 10.01 0.05 -10.18
C ALA A 92 10.59 -0.90 -11.26
N VAL A 93 9.73 -1.59 -12.02
CA VAL A 93 10.17 -2.44 -13.14
C VAL A 93 10.67 -1.59 -14.29
N ASP A 94 9.96 -0.51 -14.65
CA ASP A 94 10.36 0.40 -15.72
C ASP A 94 11.73 1.02 -15.43
N GLU A 95 11.98 1.48 -14.20
CA GLU A 95 13.29 1.97 -13.76
C GLU A 95 14.41 0.94 -13.93
N LEU A 96 14.13 -0.34 -13.62
CA LEU A 96 15.09 -1.42 -13.82
C LEU A 96 15.32 -1.73 -15.31
N LEU A 97 14.28 -1.63 -16.14
CA LEU A 97 14.38 -1.86 -17.58
C LEU A 97 15.16 -0.73 -18.28
N ASP A 98 14.90 0.52 -17.90
CA ASP A 98 15.63 1.70 -18.38
C ASP A 98 17.11 1.63 -18.00
N GLY A 99 17.41 1.11 -16.81
CA GLY A 99 18.77 0.79 -16.35
C GLY A 99 19.38 -0.47 -16.97
N GLN A 100 18.68 -1.15 -17.89
CA GLN A 100 19.09 -2.43 -18.51
C GLN A 100 19.36 -3.57 -17.50
N HIS A 101 18.73 -3.51 -16.33
CA HIS A 101 18.84 -4.51 -15.27
C HIS A 101 17.79 -5.63 -15.41
N PHE A 102 17.77 -6.32 -16.56
CA PHE A 102 16.72 -7.27 -16.93
C PHE A 102 16.53 -8.44 -15.95
N GLU A 103 17.62 -9.03 -15.45
CA GLU A 103 17.53 -10.13 -14.46
C GLU A 103 17.00 -9.63 -13.11
N SER A 104 17.35 -8.40 -12.71
CA SER A 104 16.78 -7.77 -11.51
C SER A 104 15.29 -7.49 -11.69
N ALA A 105 14.87 -6.99 -12.86
CA ALA A 105 13.47 -6.78 -13.20
C ALA A 105 12.68 -8.11 -13.14
N ARG A 106 13.20 -9.19 -13.74
CA ARG A 106 12.58 -10.52 -13.67
C ARG A 106 12.42 -11.01 -12.23
N ARG A 107 13.48 -10.92 -11.42
CA ARG A 107 13.43 -11.32 -10.00
C ARG A 107 12.47 -10.43 -9.19
N PHE A 108 12.40 -9.14 -9.52
CA PHE A 108 11.46 -8.23 -8.88
C PHE A 108 10.01 -8.62 -9.18
N CYS A 109 9.65 -8.87 -10.45
CA CYS A 109 8.31 -9.32 -10.81
C CYS A 109 7.90 -10.60 -10.07
N HIS A 110 8.79 -11.60 -10.00
CA HIS A 110 8.51 -12.83 -9.25
C HIS A 110 8.27 -12.57 -7.76
N ARG A 111 9.10 -11.72 -7.13
CA ARG A 111 8.91 -11.36 -5.71
C ARG A 111 7.63 -10.57 -5.49
N ALA A 112 7.32 -9.61 -6.35
CA ALA A 112 6.10 -8.81 -6.25
C ALA A 112 4.83 -9.68 -6.28
N LEU A 113 4.79 -10.68 -7.17
CA LEU A 113 3.69 -11.66 -7.24
C LEU A 113 3.49 -12.45 -5.94
N VAL A 114 4.58 -12.76 -5.23
CA VAL A 114 4.55 -13.49 -3.96
C VAL A 114 4.29 -12.58 -2.76
N ASP A 115 4.79 -11.34 -2.79
CA ASP A 115 4.75 -10.44 -1.64
C ASP A 115 3.42 -9.64 -1.55
N PHE A 116 2.83 -9.27 -2.70
CA PHE A 116 1.73 -8.29 -2.72
C PHE A 116 0.40 -8.84 -3.22
N PHE A 117 0.42 -9.89 -4.03
CA PHE A 117 -0.78 -10.40 -4.71
C PHE A 117 -1.34 -11.76 -4.23
N PRO A 118 -0.77 -12.50 -3.25
CA PRO A 118 -1.45 -13.67 -2.70
C PRO A 118 -2.79 -13.30 -2.06
N GLY A 119 -3.85 -14.05 -2.38
CA GLY A 119 -5.16 -13.87 -1.77
C GLY A 119 -5.94 -12.63 -2.22
N VAL A 120 -5.40 -11.83 -3.15
CA VAL A 120 -6.17 -10.77 -3.79
C VAL A 120 -7.34 -11.41 -4.57
N PRO A 121 -8.59 -10.91 -4.42
CA PRO A 121 -9.73 -11.41 -5.16
C PRO A 121 -9.47 -11.44 -6.67
N LYS A 122 -9.81 -12.56 -7.30
CA LYS A 122 -9.73 -12.71 -8.76
C LYS A 122 -11.10 -12.40 -9.34
N PHE A 123 -11.15 -11.51 -10.32
CA PHE A 123 -12.35 -11.33 -11.13
C PHE A 123 -12.44 -12.49 -12.14
N PRO A 124 -13.61 -13.15 -12.26
CA PRO A 124 -13.87 -14.11 -13.32
C PRO A 124 -13.94 -13.45 -14.71
#